data_AF-A0A942V1N8-F1
#
_entry.id   AF-A0A942V1N8-F1
#
_cell.length_a   1.000
_cell.length_b   1.000
_cell.length_c   1.000
_cell.angle_alpha   90.00
_cell.angle_beta   90.00
_cell.angle_gamma   90.00
#
_symmetry.space_group_name_H-M   'P 1'
#
loop_
_entity.id
_entity.type
_entity.pdbx_description
1 polymer ?
#
loop_
_entity_poly.entity_id
_entity_poly.type
_entity_poly.pdbx_seq_one_letter_code
_entity_poly.pdbx_strand_id
1 'polypeptide(L)'
;MALSISCKSNEEPTVTRTHSNHPPAGNYKDLVDKGTATVTIKDGGCNITGKATYTSISGSTTSKEEKQYDITIIKWYSGDGSTDSGSYVLGNQGEATINSPATASYFYVEYNSGGTYIQFVDQEKTYNADFMTKQP
;
A
#
# COMPACT_ATOMS: atom_id res chain seq x y z
N MET A 1 3.40 -44.80 39.84
CA MET A 1 4.15 -44.16 38.75
C MET A 1 3.21 -43.16 38.09
N ALA A 2 3.41 -41.87 38.34
CA ALA A 2 2.60 -40.82 37.73
C ALA A 2 3.16 -40.54 36.33
N LEU A 3 2.30 -40.66 35.30
CA LEU A 3 2.64 -40.35 33.92
C LEU A 3 2.69 -38.81 33.81
N SER A 4 3.89 -38.23 33.90
CA SER A 4 4.09 -36.80 33.68
C SER A 4 3.94 -36.49 32.19
N ILE A 5 2.72 -36.12 31.79
CA ILE A 5 2.45 -35.57 30.47
C ILE A 5 3.03 -34.15 30.50
N SER A 6 4.24 -34.01 29.95
CA SER A 6 4.82 -32.71 29.68
C SER A 6 3.90 -32.00 28.67
N CYS A 7 3.12 -31.03 29.12
CA CYS A 7 2.42 -30.11 28.21
C CYS A 7 3.49 -29.40 27.38
N LYS A 8 3.62 -29.79 26.11
CA LYS A 8 4.36 -29.02 25.11
C LYS A 8 3.75 -27.62 25.11
N SER A 9 4.62 -26.62 25.18
CA SER A 9 4.29 -25.21 24.95
C SER A 9 3.34 -25.09 23.77
N ASN A 10 2.17 -24.53 24.02
CA ASN A 10 1.17 -24.22 23.00
C ASN A 10 1.60 -22.92 22.32
N GLU A 11 2.77 -22.93 21.68
CA GLU A 11 3.23 -21.83 20.86
C GLU A 11 2.24 -21.73 19.69
N GLU A 12 1.39 -20.68 19.71
CA GLU A 12 0.51 -20.40 18.59
C GLU A 12 1.35 -20.37 17.31
N PRO A 13 0.89 -20.97 16.21
CA PRO A 13 1.62 -20.89 14.96
C PRO A 13 1.82 -19.40 14.64
N THR A 14 3.08 -18.98 14.53
CA THR A 14 3.43 -17.64 14.04
C THR A 14 2.77 -17.46 12.69
N VAL A 15 1.63 -16.75 12.67
CA VAL A 15 0.95 -16.42 11.44
C VAL A 15 1.83 -15.40 10.75
N THR A 16 2.52 -15.81 9.69
CA THR A 16 3.21 -14.86 8.81
C THR A 16 2.14 -13.99 8.15
N ARG A 17 1.90 -12.80 8.70
CA ARG A 17 0.90 -11.83 8.22
C ARG A 17 1.39 -11.03 7.00
N THR A 18 2.39 -11.55 6.28
CA THR A 18 2.96 -10.90 5.11
C THR A 18 3.08 -11.85 3.93
N HIS A 19 2.89 -11.35 2.71
CA HIS A 19 3.01 -12.12 1.46
C HIS A 19 3.61 -11.28 0.33
N SER A 20 4.01 -11.96 -0.75
CA SER A 20 4.53 -11.34 -1.97
C SER A 20 3.60 -11.51 -3.18
N ASN A 21 2.33 -11.87 -2.96
CA ASN A 21 1.32 -11.67 -4.00
C ASN A 21 1.12 -10.18 -4.21
N HIS A 22 1.12 -9.74 -5.46
CA HIS A 22 1.07 -8.34 -5.84
C HIS A 22 -0.20 -8.07 -6.67
N PRO A 23 -0.67 -6.80 -6.74
CA PRO A 23 -1.72 -6.44 -7.66
C PRO A 23 -1.29 -6.72 -9.11
N PRO A 24 -2.25 -6.98 -10.03
CA PRO A 24 -1.92 -7.19 -11.43
C PRO A 24 -1.12 -6.03 -12.04
N ALA A 25 -0.11 -6.33 -12.84
CA ALA A 25 0.59 -5.30 -13.60
C ALA A 25 -0.38 -4.56 -14.53
N GLY A 26 -0.16 -3.25 -14.70
CA GLY A 26 -0.97 -2.41 -15.58
C GLY A 26 -1.13 -0.99 -15.07
N ASN A 27 -1.93 -0.22 -15.81
CA ASN A 27 -2.28 1.14 -15.44
C ASN A 27 -3.59 1.14 -14.65
N TYR A 28 -3.65 2.00 -13.65
CA TYR A 28 -4.79 2.21 -12.78
C TYR A 28 -5.13 3.69 -12.77
N LYS A 29 -6.43 4.01 -12.75
CA LYS A 29 -6.92 5.39 -12.70
C LYS A 29 -8.13 5.49 -11.80
N ASP A 30 -8.24 6.61 -11.10
CA ASP A 30 -9.51 7.02 -10.49
C ASP A 30 -10.48 7.50 -11.60
N LEU A 31 -11.77 7.22 -11.43
CA LEU A 31 -12.84 7.66 -12.34
C LEU A 31 -13.04 9.18 -12.33
N VAL A 32 -12.57 9.88 -11.29
CA VAL A 32 -12.73 11.33 -11.12
C VAL A 32 -11.39 12.08 -11.25
N ASP A 33 -10.39 11.44 -11.90
CA ASP A 33 -9.06 11.99 -12.16
C ASP A 33 -8.34 12.53 -10.91
N LYS A 34 -8.50 11.89 -9.74
CA LYS A 34 -7.77 12.29 -8.52
C LYS A 34 -6.43 11.59 -8.33
N GLY A 35 -6.12 10.60 -9.18
CA GLY A 35 -4.83 9.92 -9.14
C GLY A 35 -4.67 8.87 -10.22
N THR A 36 -3.42 8.50 -10.43
CA THR A 36 -3.01 7.42 -11.34
C THR A 36 -2.01 6.53 -10.64
N ALA A 37 -1.98 5.26 -11.04
CA ALA A 37 -0.91 4.34 -10.69
C ALA A 37 -0.51 3.50 -11.92
N THR A 38 0.76 3.16 -12.03
CA THR A 38 1.30 2.19 -12.97
C THR A 38 2.03 1.15 -12.15
N VAL A 39 1.50 -0.07 -12.18
CA VAL A 39 2.02 -1.24 -11.47
C VAL A 39 2.89 -2.03 -12.43
N THR A 40 4.13 -2.25 -12.03
CA THR A 40 5.11 -3.06 -12.75
C THR A 40 5.66 -4.13 -11.83
N ILE A 41 5.64 -5.40 -12.25
CA ILE A 41 6.19 -6.50 -11.47
C ILE A 41 7.52 -6.92 -12.07
N LYS A 42 8.59 -6.90 -11.27
CA LYS A 42 9.93 -7.29 -11.70
C LYS A 42 10.72 -7.87 -10.53
N ASP A 43 11.47 -8.95 -10.78
CA ASP A 43 12.39 -9.58 -9.81
C ASP A 43 11.72 -9.90 -8.44
N GLY A 44 10.42 -10.23 -8.44
CA GLY A 44 9.66 -10.53 -7.22
C GLY A 44 9.23 -9.31 -6.41
N GLY A 45 9.38 -8.10 -6.95
CA GLY A 45 8.87 -6.86 -6.37
C GLY A 45 7.78 -6.21 -7.22
N CYS A 46 6.95 -5.41 -6.56
CA CYS A 46 5.89 -4.59 -7.15
C CYS A 46 6.30 -3.12 -7.11
N ASN A 47 6.71 -2.58 -8.25
CA ASN A 47 6.93 -1.14 -8.39
C ASN A 47 5.62 -0.45 -8.76
N ILE A 48 5.27 0.58 -8.02
CA ILE A 48 4.07 1.39 -8.21
C ILE A 48 4.51 2.84 -8.33
N THR A 49 4.30 3.41 -9.51
CA THR A 49 4.55 4.83 -9.79
C THR A 49 3.25 5.52 -10.13
N GLY A 50 3.14 6.81 -9.90
CA GLY A 50 1.91 7.51 -10.26
C GLY A 50 1.83 8.93 -9.78
N LYS A 51 0.60 9.45 -9.74
CA LYS A 51 0.28 10.77 -9.23
C LYS A 51 -0.83 10.69 -8.19
N ALA A 52 -0.69 11.46 -7.13
CA ALA A 52 -1.69 11.65 -6.10
C ALA A 52 -2.01 13.14 -5.94
N THR A 53 -3.21 13.45 -5.47
CA THR A 53 -3.71 14.82 -5.36
C THR A 53 -3.84 15.24 -3.90
N TYR A 54 -3.28 16.41 -3.58
CA TYR A 54 -3.65 17.18 -2.40
C TYR A 54 -4.77 18.13 -2.77
N THR A 55 -5.85 18.15 -1.98
CA THR A 55 -6.96 19.08 -2.16
C THR A 55 -7.08 19.96 -0.92
N SER A 56 -7.06 21.27 -1.10
CA SER A 56 -7.35 22.24 -0.05
C SER A 56 -8.66 22.97 -0.35
N ILE A 57 -9.42 23.25 0.70
CA ILE A 57 -10.70 23.97 0.62
C ILE A 57 -10.60 25.18 1.54
N SER A 58 -10.75 26.38 0.98
CA SER A 58 -10.77 27.63 1.72
C SER A 58 -12.00 28.44 1.30
N GLY A 59 -13.01 28.47 2.15
CA GLY A 59 -14.32 29.02 1.80
C GLY A 59 -14.95 28.26 0.64
N SER A 60 -15.31 28.95 -0.45
CA SER A 60 -15.82 28.37 -1.68
C SER A 60 -14.75 28.01 -2.71
N THR A 61 -13.46 28.22 -2.40
CA THR A 61 -12.36 27.93 -3.31
C THR A 61 -11.78 26.56 -3.00
N THR A 62 -11.73 25.71 -4.04
CA THR A 62 -11.02 24.42 -4.00
C THR A 62 -9.74 24.56 -4.81
N SER A 63 -8.60 24.24 -4.21
CA SER A 63 -7.31 24.15 -4.90
C SER A 63 -6.83 22.71 -4.90
N LYS A 64 -6.19 22.31 -6.01
CA LYS A 64 -5.62 20.97 -6.19
C LYS A 64 -4.15 21.09 -6.53
N GLU A 65 -3.35 20.20 -5.97
CA GLU A 65 -1.95 20.04 -6.27
C GLU A 65 -1.65 18.57 -6.52
N GLU A 66 -1.01 18.25 -7.64
CA GLU A 66 -0.58 16.88 -7.96
C GLU A 66 0.85 16.64 -7.51
N LYS A 67 1.13 15.43 -7.05
CA LYS A 67 2.49 15.00 -6.72
C LYS A 67 2.75 13.58 -7.17
N GLN A 68 3.95 13.39 -7.73
CA GLN A 68 4.40 12.08 -8.16
C GLN A 68 4.89 11.24 -6.99
N TYR A 69 4.66 9.95 -7.08
CA TYR A 69 5.18 8.96 -6.14
C TYR A 69 5.79 7.77 -6.88
N ASP A 70 6.74 7.14 -6.21
CA ASP A 70 7.43 5.92 -6.67
C ASP A 70 7.80 5.09 -5.44
N ILE A 71 7.22 3.90 -5.37
CA ILE A 71 7.45 2.94 -4.30
C ILE A 71 7.61 1.54 -4.89
N THR A 72 8.53 0.76 -4.35
CA THR A 72 8.71 -0.66 -4.69
C THR A 72 8.42 -1.51 -3.46
N ILE A 73 7.33 -2.28 -3.50
CA ILE A 73 6.85 -3.13 -2.40
C ILE A 73 7.26 -4.57 -2.66
N ILE A 74 7.92 -5.19 -1.68
CA ILE A 74 8.40 -6.58 -1.72
C ILE A 74 7.47 -7.49 -0.92
N LYS A 75 6.99 -7.01 0.23
CA LYS A 75 6.03 -7.73 1.06
C LYS A 75 4.88 -6.83 1.45
N TRP A 76 3.68 -7.35 1.28
CA TRP A 76 2.44 -6.75 1.74
C TRP A 76 2.05 -7.37 3.06
N TYR A 77 1.40 -6.58 3.92
CA TYR A 77 0.74 -7.06 5.12
C TYR A 77 -0.71 -7.45 4.80
N SER A 78 -1.12 -8.65 5.17
CA SER A 78 -2.49 -9.14 4.91
C SER A 78 -3.47 -8.90 6.05
N GLY A 79 -3.00 -8.79 7.29
CA GLY A 79 -3.86 -8.66 8.46
C GLY A 79 -4.63 -9.93 8.81
N ASP A 80 -5.42 -10.48 7.88
CA ASP A 80 -6.27 -11.67 8.04
C ASP A 80 -5.62 -12.97 7.53
N GLY A 81 -4.44 -12.90 6.92
CA GLY A 81 -3.76 -14.05 6.31
C GLY A 81 -4.15 -14.33 4.86
N SER A 82 -5.09 -13.57 4.29
CA SER A 82 -5.39 -13.59 2.84
C SER A 82 -4.18 -13.12 2.04
N THR A 83 -4.14 -13.49 0.76
CA THR A 83 -3.12 -12.98 -0.18
C THR A 83 -3.74 -12.27 -1.38
N ASP A 84 -5.07 -12.12 -1.38
CA ASP A 84 -5.84 -11.47 -2.44
C ASP A 84 -5.83 -9.94 -2.30
N SER A 85 -5.46 -9.46 -1.11
CA SER A 85 -5.31 -8.06 -0.75
C SER A 85 -4.12 -7.87 0.16
N GLY A 86 -3.61 -6.66 0.22
CA GLY A 86 -2.53 -6.34 1.14
C GLY A 86 -2.29 -4.85 1.27
N SER A 87 -1.64 -4.47 2.37
CA SER A 87 -1.27 -3.10 2.66
C SER A 87 0.22 -2.95 2.99
N TYR A 88 0.71 -1.74 2.84
CA TYR A 88 2.01 -1.30 3.30
C TYR A 88 1.83 0.01 4.07
N VAL A 89 2.50 0.13 5.21
CA VAL A 89 2.54 1.34 6.02
C VAL A 89 4.00 1.60 6.40
N LEU A 90 4.53 2.76 6.01
CA LEU A 90 5.89 3.17 6.33
C LEU A 90 6.19 3.03 7.83
N GLY A 91 7.23 2.25 8.15
CA GLY A 91 7.72 2.04 9.52
C GLY A 91 6.85 1.13 10.40
N ASN A 92 5.78 0.53 9.86
CA ASN A 92 4.85 -0.30 10.63
C ASN A 92 4.61 -1.67 10.01
N GLN A 93 4.24 -1.75 8.72
CA GLN A 93 3.75 -2.97 8.09
C GLN A 93 4.22 -3.12 6.65
N GLY A 94 4.58 -4.35 6.28
CA GLY A 94 5.11 -4.67 4.96
C GLY A 94 6.60 -4.31 4.80
N GLU A 95 7.11 -4.53 3.60
CA GLU A 95 8.51 -4.28 3.23
C GLU A 95 8.54 -3.56 1.88
N ALA A 96 9.08 -2.34 1.85
CA ALA A 96 9.14 -1.54 0.65
C ALA A 96 10.34 -0.57 0.66
N THR A 97 10.70 -0.10 -0.52
CA THR A 97 11.60 1.04 -0.74
C THR A 97 10.80 2.18 -1.37
N ILE A 98 10.82 3.36 -0.76
CA ILE A 98 10.19 4.57 -1.31
C ILE A 98 11.27 5.37 -2.04
N ASN A 99 11.13 5.52 -3.35
CA ASN A 99 12.02 6.36 -4.17
C ASN A 99 11.54 7.81 -4.20
N SER A 100 10.23 8.03 -4.17
CA SER A 100 9.63 9.37 -4.13
C SER A 100 8.26 9.40 -3.45
N PRO A 101 7.95 10.42 -2.63
CA PRO A 101 8.91 11.41 -2.12
C PRO A 101 9.82 10.79 -1.06
N ALA A 102 11.15 11.01 -1.18
CA ALA A 102 12.13 10.46 -0.24
C ALA A 102 11.97 11.00 1.19
N THR A 103 11.28 12.13 1.35
CA THR A 103 11.00 12.81 2.61
C THR A 103 9.63 12.48 3.21
N ALA A 104 8.93 11.48 2.66
CA ALA A 104 7.61 11.10 3.15
C ALA A 104 7.66 10.76 4.66
N SER A 105 6.89 11.46 5.47
CA SER A 105 6.73 11.13 6.90
C SER A 105 5.70 10.03 7.13
N TYR A 106 4.85 9.80 6.13
CA TYR A 106 3.86 8.74 6.08
C TYR A 106 3.70 8.29 4.64
N PHE A 107 3.60 6.98 4.44
CA PHE A 107 3.28 6.40 3.14
C PHE A 107 2.46 5.14 3.37
N TYR A 108 1.27 5.10 2.78
CA TYR A 108 0.35 4.00 2.81
C TYR A 108 0.00 3.57 1.39
N VAL A 109 0.03 2.27 1.17
CA VAL A 109 -0.46 1.65 -0.05
C VAL A 109 -1.35 0.50 0.32
N GLU A 110 -2.48 0.37 -0.35
CA GLU A 110 -3.34 -0.81 -0.27
C GLU A 110 -3.69 -1.27 -1.67
N TYR A 111 -3.81 -2.58 -1.84
CA TYR A 111 -4.51 -3.15 -2.98
C TYR A 111 -5.51 -4.21 -2.51
N ASN A 112 -6.61 -4.32 -3.24
CA ASN A 112 -7.62 -5.36 -3.09
C ASN A 112 -8.29 -5.61 -4.46
N SER A 113 -9.30 -6.47 -4.51
CA SER A 113 -10.05 -6.77 -5.74
C SER A 113 -10.75 -5.55 -6.36
N GLY A 114 -11.04 -4.53 -5.56
CA GLY A 114 -11.66 -3.28 -5.96
C GLY A 114 -10.68 -2.23 -6.50
N GLY A 115 -9.37 -2.39 -6.34
CA GLY A 115 -8.38 -1.46 -6.88
C GLY A 115 -7.16 -1.25 -5.99
N THR A 116 -6.48 -0.13 -6.24
CA THR A 116 -5.31 0.32 -5.46
C THR A 116 -5.59 1.69 -4.85
N TYR A 117 -5.10 1.91 -3.63
CA TYR A 117 -5.16 3.16 -2.90
C TYR A 117 -3.75 3.59 -2.49
N ILE A 118 -3.41 4.86 -2.68
CA ILE A 118 -2.14 5.44 -2.24
C ILE A 118 -2.44 6.69 -1.43
N GLN A 119 -1.78 6.81 -0.28
CA GLN A 119 -1.74 8.03 0.52
C GLN A 119 -0.32 8.28 1.01
N PHE A 120 0.14 9.52 0.92
CA PHE A 120 1.41 9.90 1.53
C PHE A 120 1.37 11.35 2.02
N VAL A 121 2.17 11.61 3.05
CA VAL A 121 2.39 12.96 3.57
C VAL A 121 3.75 13.43 3.12
N ASP A 122 3.79 14.57 2.44
CA ASP A 122 5.03 15.26 2.08
C ASP A 122 4.86 16.77 2.24
N GLN A 123 5.86 17.43 2.83
CA GLN A 123 5.80 18.87 3.15
C GLN A 123 4.50 19.28 3.87
N GLU A 124 4.10 18.49 4.88
CA GLU A 124 2.88 18.70 5.68
C GLU A 124 1.55 18.61 4.90
N LYS A 125 1.57 18.15 3.65
CA LYS A 125 0.37 17.95 2.82
C LYS A 125 0.11 16.46 2.64
N THR A 126 -1.17 16.07 2.75
CA THR A 126 -1.62 14.71 2.48
C THR A 126 -2.09 14.58 1.03
N TYR A 127 -1.35 13.83 0.24
CA TYR A 127 -1.72 13.50 -1.14
C TYR A 127 -2.40 12.14 -1.14
N ASN A 128 -3.50 12.03 -1.88
CA ASN A 128 -4.27 10.81 -1.98
C ASN A 128 -4.52 10.45 -3.45
N ALA A 129 -4.49 9.17 -3.76
CA ALA A 129 -4.89 8.61 -5.03
C ALA A 129 -5.83 7.43 -4.71
N ASP A 130 -7.13 7.72 -4.79
CA ASP A 130 -8.18 6.89 -4.23
C ASP A 130 -8.90 6.10 -5.33
N PHE A 131 -9.45 4.94 -4.96
CA PHE A 131 -10.34 4.14 -5.82
C PHE A 131 -9.79 3.90 -7.24
N MET A 132 -8.48 3.73 -7.37
CA MET A 132 -7.88 3.54 -8.69
C MET A 132 -8.13 2.11 -9.17
N THR A 133 -8.82 1.98 -10.28
CA THR A 133 -9.16 0.68 -10.89
C THR A 133 -8.29 0.41 -12.10
N LYS A 134 -7.99 -0.87 -12.33
CA LYS A 134 -7.17 -1.29 -13.46
C LYS A 134 -7.86 -0.92 -14.77
N GLN A 135 -7.12 -0.30 -15.66
CA GLN A 135 -7.57 0.05 -17.00
C GLN A 135 -7.42 -1.16 -17.94
N PRO A 136 -8.28 -1.30 -18.96
CA PRO A 136 -8.17 -2.33 -20.00
C PRO A 136 -6.82 -2.33 -20.72
#